data_AF-A0A7C3HG93-F1
#
_entry.id   AF-A0A7C3HG93-F1
#
_cell.length_a   1.000
_cell.length_b   1.000
_cell.length_c   1.000
_cell.angle_alpha   90.00
_cell.angle_beta   90.00
_cell.angle_gamma   90.00
#
_symmetry.space_group_name_H-M   'P 1'
#
loop_
_entity.id
_entity.type
_entity.pdbx_description
1 polymer ?
#
loop_
_entity_poly.entity_id
_entity_poly.type
_entity_poly.pdbx_seq_one_letter_code
_entity_poly.pdbx_strand_id
1 'polypeptide(L)'
;MSARRALGGALSATGVVLAALYAAPEPPRWIGFVLSLGLLVGGLLLLRRRAGQPSSVVKQTASGKMQWARELERAVVVLEKLAASDPDATVAEEAGDLRLKVFVPFSETADALASELGLQRYADVMIAFARSERALNRGLSAFVDGYPDEASRALRESLHFLQQTTALLAAES
;
A
#
# COMPACT_ATOMS: atom_id res chain seq x y z
N MET A 1 16.18 -13.32 12.58
CA MET A 1 14.97 -13.98 12.04
C MET A 1 14.45 -14.94 13.11
N SER A 2 13.24 -14.75 13.67
CA SER A 2 12.80 -15.61 14.80
C SER A 2 12.58 -17.05 14.31
N ALA A 3 13.07 -18.06 15.03
CA ALA A 3 13.01 -19.48 14.66
C ALA A 3 11.61 -19.96 14.19
N ARG A 4 10.54 -19.35 14.73
CA ARG A 4 9.15 -19.66 14.37
C ARG A 4 8.72 -19.15 12.98
N ARG A 5 9.36 -18.10 12.45
CA ARG A 5 9.12 -17.60 11.07
C ARG A 5 9.71 -18.54 10.03
N ALA A 6 10.93 -19.01 10.28
CA ALA A 6 11.56 -20.04 9.46
C ALA A 6 10.71 -21.32 9.46
N LEU A 7 10.18 -21.70 10.64
CA LEU A 7 9.31 -22.87 10.79
C LEU A 7 7.99 -22.73 9.99
N GLY A 8 7.29 -21.60 10.10
CA GLY A 8 6.03 -21.39 9.38
C GLY A 8 6.18 -21.30 7.86
N GLY A 9 7.25 -20.65 7.39
CA GLY A 9 7.60 -20.61 5.97
C GLY A 9 7.97 -21.98 5.43
N ALA A 10 8.81 -22.73 6.15
CA ALA A 10 9.19 -24.09 5.80
C ALA A 10 7.98 -25.03 5.73
N LEU A 11 7.10 -25.00 6.74
CA LEU A 11 5.88 -25.81 6.76
C LEU A 11 4.95 -25.53 5.57
N SER A 12 4.81 -24.26 5.20
CA SER A 12 3.95 -23.85 4.07
C SER A 12 4.53 -24.32 2.73
N ALA A 13 5.84 -24.14 2.52
CA ALA A 13 6.53 -24.60 1.33
C ALA A 13 6.49 -26.14 1.21
N THR A 14 6.73 -26.86 2.30
CA THR A 14 6.62 -28.33 2.34
C THR A 14 5.19 -28.80 2.04
N GLY A 15 4.17 -28.12 2.55
CA GLY A 15 2.77 -28.42 2.27
C GLY A 15 2.42 -28.32 0.78
N VAL A 16 2.90 -27.28 0.08
CA VAL A 16 2.69 -27.10 -1.36
C VAL A 16 3.33 -28.23 -2.17
N VAL A 17 4.58 -28.59 -1.85
CA VAL A 17 5.31 -29.65 -2.57
C VAL A 17 4.64 -31.01 -2.36
N LEU A 18 4.23 -31.34 -1.13
CA LEU A 18 3.55 -32.60 -0.85
C LEU A 18 2.17 -32.67 -1.51
N ALA A 19 1.40 -31.58 -1.52
CA ALA A 19 0.10 -31.54 -2.17
C ALA A 19 0.20 -31.83 -3.67
N ALA A 20 1.20 -31.26 -4.35
CA ALA A 20 1.48 -31.54 -5.76
C ALA A 20 1.85 -33.01 -5.99
N LEU A 21 2.70 -33.59 -5.13
CA LEU A 21 3.14 -34.99 -5.25
C LEU A 21 2.00 -36.00 -5.02
N TYR A 22 1.07 -35.72 -4.11
CA TYR A 22 -0.06 -36.62 -3.83
C TYR A 22 -1.22 -36.46 -4.81
N ALA A 23 -1.30 -35.33 -5.52
CA ALA A 23 -2.28 -35.08 -6.57
C ALA A 23 -1.88 -35.65 -7.95
N ALA A 24 -0.57 -35.82 -8.21
CA ALA A 24 -0.05 -36.25 -9.50
C ALA A 24 -0.43 -37.69 -9.97
N PRO A 25 -0.60 -38.71 -9.10
CA PRO A 25 -0.98 -40.05 -9.54
C PRO A 25 -2.47 -40.18 -9.91
N GLU A 26 -2.80 -41.00 -10.90
CA GLU A 26 -4.17 -41.48 -11.14
C GLU A 26 -4.34 -42.95 -10.69
N PRO A 27 -5.23 -43.26 -9.72
CA PRO A 27 -6.06 -42.34 -8.95
C PRO A 27 -5.28 -41.58 -7.85
N PRO A 28 -5.71 -40.36 -7.51
CA PRO A 28 -5.01 -39.52 -6.54
C PRO A 28 -5.04 -40.12 -5.12
N ARG A 29 -3.95 -39.91 -4.39
CA ARG A 29 -3.82 -40.38 -3.00
C ARG A 29 -4.51 -39.39 -2.05
N TRP A 30 -5.84 -39.46 -2.01
CA TRP A 30 -6.72 -38.55 -1.27
C TRP A 30 -6.30 -38.27 0.18
N ILE A 31 -5.88 -39.30 0.93
CA ILE A 31 -5.45 -39.14 2.33
C ILE A 31 -4.21 -38.24 2.43
N GLY A 32 -3.20 -38.46 1.57
CA GLY A 32 -1.98 -37.65 1.55
C GLY A 32 -2.24 -36.21 1.09
N PHE A 33 -3.16 -36.05 0.13
CA PHE A 33 -3.59 -34.74 -0.34
C PHE A 33 -4.29 -33.93 0.78
N VAL A 34 -5.24 -34.53 1.50
CA VAL A 34 -5.95 -33.83 2.59
C VAL A 34 -5.00 -33.46 3.74
N LEU A 35 -4.05 -34.33 4.09
CA LEU A 35 -3.07 -34.05 5.15
C LEU A 35 -2.11 -32.91 4.76
N SER A 36 -1.64 -32.87 3.52
CA SER A 36 -0.77 -31.79 3.02
C SER A 36 -1.50 -30.46 2.90
N LEU A 37 -2.77 -30.47 2.49
CA LEU A 37 -3.65 -29.30 2.53
C LEU A 37 -3.84 -28.79 3.97
N GLY A 38 -3.99 -29.69 4.93
CA GLY A 38 -4.04 -29.35 6.36
C GLY A 38 -2.76 -28.68 6.86
N LEU A 39 -1.58 -29.14 6.43
CA LEU A 39 -0.30 -28.50 6.74
C LEU A 39 -0.18 -27.09 6.16
N LEU A 40 -0.64 -26.90 4.90
CA LEU A 40 -0.65 -25.60 4.25
C LEU A 40 -1.56 -24.61 4.98
N VAL A 41 -2.81 -25.01 5.27
CA VAL A 41 -3.77 -24.17 5.99
C VAL A 41 -3.27 -23.89 7.41
N GLY A 42 -2.70 -24.88 8.10
CA GLY A 42 -2.11 -24.72 9.42
C GLY A 42 -0.93 -23.74 9.44
N GLY A 43 -0.01 -23.85 8.48
CA GLY A 43 1.10 -22.92 8.30
C GLY A 43 0.62 -21.50 8.01
N LEU A 44 -0.38 -21.34 7.14
CA LEU A 44 -0.98 -20.05 6.82
C LEU A 44 -1.70 -19.43 8.02
N LEU A 45 -2.40 -20.22 8.84
CA LEU A 45 -3.05 -19.76 10.06
C LEU A 45 -2.04 -19.32 11.12
N LEU A 46 -0.90 -20.01 11.25
CA LEU A 46 0.19 -19.60 12.13
C LEU A 46 0.84 -18.28 11.69
N LEU A 47 0.98 -18.06 10.38
CA LEU A 47 1.45 -16.80 9.82
C LEU A 47 0.42 -15.68 10.00
N ARG A 48 -0.87 -15.95 9.74
CA ARG A 48 -1.97 -14.98 9.86
C ARG A 48 -2.24 -14.56 11.30
N ARG A 49 -2.14 -15.46 12.28
CA ARG A 49 -2.35 -15.13 13.71
C ARG A 49 -1.37 -14.08 14.26
N ARG A 50 -0.26 -13.80 13.56
CA ARG A 50 0.66 -12.72 13.90
C ARG A 50 0.71 -11.56 12.91
N ALA A 51 0.05 -11.65 11.75
CA ALA A 51 -0.23 -10.48 10.94
C ALA A 51 -1.19 -9.50 11.66
N GLY A 52 -1.94 -9.99 12.66
CA GLY A 52 -2.67 -9.15 13.62
C GLY A 52 -1.82 -8.55 14.74
N GLN A 53 -0.49 -8.72 14.74
CA GLN A 53 0.40 -7.85 15.51
C GLN A 53 0.85 -6.75 14.56
N PRO A 54 0.27 -5.54 14.64
CA PRO A 54 0.72 -4.41 13.86
C PRO A 54 2.22 -4.26 14.12
N SER A 55 2.97 -4.16 13.02
CA SER A 55 4.37 -3.72 13.02
C SER A 55 4.50 -2.63 14.09
N SER A 56 5.41 -2.83 15.03
CA SER A 56 5.62 -2.00 16.22
C SER A 56 6.13 -0.57 15.93
N VAL A 57 5.75 0.01 14.79
CA VAL A 57 5.97 1.40 14.40
C VAL A 57 4.78 2.30 14.79
N VAL A 58 3.58 1.75 15.01
CA VAL A 58 2.40 2.57 15.37
C VAL A 58 2.09 2.47 16.87
N LYS A 59 2.95 3.07 17.70
CA LYS A 59 2.54 3.59 19.02
C LYS A 59 2.35 5.10 18.89
N GLN A 60 1.25 5.56 18.30
CA GLN A 60 0.85 6.98 18.32
C GLN A 60 -0.62 7.17 17.87
N THR A 61 -1.55 6.47 18.51
CA THR A 61 -3.00 6.40 18.21
C THR A 61 -3.82 7.65 18.58
N ALA A 62 -3.23 8.84 18.38
CA ALA A 62 -3.93 10.14 18.41
C ALA A 62 -3.11 11.22 17.69
N SER A 63 -1.79 11.00 17.56
CA SER A 63 -0.85 11.85 16.80
C SER A 63 -0.82 11.52 15.31
N GLY A 64 -1.10 10.26 14.94
CA GLY A 64 -0.96 9.74 13.57
C GLY A 64 -1.79 10.47 12.51
N LYS A 65 -3.12 10.58 12.69
CA LYS A 65 -3.98 11.33 11.76
C LYS A 65 -3.54 12.78 11.59
N MET A 66 -3.29 13.50 12.69
CA MET A 66 -2.86 14.91 12.62
C MET A 66 -1.48 15.08 11.99
N GLN A 67 -0.57 14.14 12.23
CA GLN A 67 0.74 14.12 11.58
C GLN A 67 0.58 13.94 10.07
N TRP A 68 -0.17 12.93 9.63
CA TRP A 68 -0.38 12.68 8.21
C TRP A 68 -1.21 13.75 7.51
N ALA A 69 -2.18 14.38 8.18
CA ALA A 69 -2.89 15.53 7.65
C ALA A 69 -1.90 16.66 7.28
N ARG A 70 -0.98 17.00 8.18
CA ARG A 70 0.06 18.01 7.91
C ARG A 70 1.04 17.59 6.83
N GLU A 71 1.48 16.33 6.81
CA GLU A 71 2.40 15.86 5.76
C GLU A 71 1.73 15.85 4.38
N LEU A 72 0.46 15.48 4.29
CA LEU A 72 -0.31 15.53 3.04
C LEU A 72 -0.59 16.97 2.61
N GLU A 73 -0.85 17.90 3.54
CA GLU A 73 -0.96 19.33 3.23
C GLU A 73 0.36 19.89 2.65
N ARG A 74 1.50 19.53 3.24
CA ARG A 74 2.81 19.89 2.66
C ARG A 74 3.00 19.28 1.28
N ALA A 75 2.57 18.03 1.09
CA ALA A 75 2.63 17.37 -0.20
C ALA A 75 1.75 18.07 -1.25
N VAL A 76 0.58 18.61 -0.87
CA VAL A 76 -0.24 19.45 -1.76
C VAL A 76 0.55 20.66 -2.22
N VAL A 77 1.23 21.39 -1.31
CA VAL A 77 2.03 22.57 -1.67
C VAL A 77 3.18 22.21 -2.62
N VAL A 78 3.86 21.09 -2.38
CA VAL A 78 4.93 20.61 -3.28
C VAL A 78 4.33 20.28 -4.64
N LEU A 79 3.28 19.46 -4.68
CA LEU A 79 2.66 19.01 -5.92
C LEU A 79 2.02 20.15 -6.72
N GLU A 80 1.53 21.20 -6.05
CA GLU A 80 1.03 22.42 -6.67
C GLU A 80 2.15 23.16 -7.42
N LYS A 81 3.33 23.29 -6.80
CA LYS A 81 4.51 23.85 -7.48
C LYS A 81 4.91 23.00 -8.69
N LEU A 82 4.99 21.69 -8.51
CA LEU A 82 5.35 20.76 -9.60
C LEU A 82 4.35 20.80 -10.76
N ALA A 83 3.06 20.91 -10.47
CA ALA A 83 2.01 20.97 -11.49
C ALA A 83 1.97 22.31 -12.26
N ALA A 84 2.55 23.37 -11.69
CA ALA A 84 2.67 24.69 -12.31
C ALA A 84 4.00 24.91 -13.05
N SER A 85 5.02 24.12 -12.75
CA SER A 85 6.32 24.16 -13.43
C SER A 85 6.28 23.52 -14.82
N ASP A 86 7.21 23.93 -15.67
CA ASP A 86 7.45 23.24 -16.94
C ASP A 86 7.94 21.81 -16.70
N PRO A 87 7.40 20.82 -17.42
CA PRO A 87 7.76 19.41 -17.24
C PRO A 87 9.19 19.15 -17.69
N ASP A 88 10.09 18.96 -16.73
CA ASP A 88 11.49 18.63 -16.96
C ASP A 88 11.99 17.48 -16.04
N ALA A 89 13.29 17.17 -16.13
CA ALA A 89 13.91 16.13 -15.33
C ALA A 89 13.88 16.43 -13.82
N THR A 90 13.97 17.71 -13.43
CA THR A 90 13.94 18.12 -12.02
C THR A 90 12.54 17.95 -11.43
N VAL A 91 11.50 18.33 -12.18
CA VAL A 91 10.11 18.08 -11.78
C VAL A 91 9.84 16.58 -11.64
N ALA A 92 10.38 15.74 -12.54
CA ALA A 92 10.25 14.30 -12.45
C ALA A 92 10.93 13.72 -11.20
N GLU A 93 12.14 14.20 -10.87
CA GLU A 93 12.87 13.78 -9.67
C GLU A 93 12.11 14.19 -8.39
N GLU A 94 11.67 15.44 -8.29
CA GLU A 94 10.90 15.92 -7.14
C GLU A 94 9.55 15.19 -6.97
N ALA A 95 8.86 14.88 -8.07
CA ALA A 95 7.65 14.08 -8.04
C ALA A 95 7.92 12.63 -7.59
N GLY A 96 9.05 12.05 -7.99
CA GLY A 96 9.51 10.74 -7.55
C GLY A 96 9.82 10.72 -6.06
N ASP A 97 10.51 11.75 -5.58
CA ASP A 97 10.82 11.98 -4.18
C ASP A 97 9.55 12.14 -3.34
N LEU A 98 8.58 12.92 -3.82
CA LEU A 98 7.27 13.07 -3.18
C LEU A 98 6.57 11.72 -3.01
N ARG A 99 6.62 10.88 -4.05
CA ARG A 99 6.05 9.53 -4.01
C ARG A 99 6.69 8.68 -2.90
N LEU A 100 8.02 8.64 -2.87
CA LEU A 100 8.77 7.79 -1.94
C LEU A 100 8.71 8.29 -0.49
N LYS A 101 8.71 9.61 -0.28
CA LYS A 101 8.78 10.22 1.05
C LYS A 101 7.41 10.42 1.69
N VAL A 102 6.34 10.55 0.90
CA VAL A 102 4.99 10.82 1.42
C VAL A 102 3.98 9.75 1.05
N PHE A 103 3.78 9.47 -0.24
CA PHE A 103 2.69 8.58 -0.68
C PHE A 103 2.89 7.14 -0.19
N VAL A 104 4.10 6.59 -0.36
CA VAL A 104 4.40 5.22 0.07
C VAL A 104 4.23 5.09 1.59
N PRO A 105 4.88 5.90 2.45
CA PRO A 105 4.68 5.84 3.90
C PRO A 105 3.23 6.05 4.35
N PHE A 106 2.47 6.95 3.71
CA PHE A 106 1.07 7.16 4.06
C PHE A 106 0.24 5.90 3.79
N SER A 107 0.46 5.23 2.65
CA SER A 107 -0.25 3.99 2.30
C SER A 107 -0.03 2.86 3.31
N GLU A 108 1.14 2.80 3.96
CA GLU A 108 1.48 1.82 4.99
C GLU A 108 0.72 2.06 6.30
N THR A 109 0.13 3.24 6.48
CA THR A 109 -0.66 3.59 7.67
C THR A 109 -2.15 3.28 7.53
N ALA A 110 -2.56 2.66 6.41
CA ALA A 110 -3.94 2.32 6.09
C ALA A 110 -4.70 1.62 7.23
N ASP A 111 -4.11 0.60 7.87
CA ASP A 111 -4.76 -0.14 8.95
C ASP A 111 -5.01 0.73 10.20
N ALA A 112 -4.07 1.63 10.51
CA ALA A 112 -4.20 2.57 11.61
C ALA A 112 -5.29 3.61 11.33
N LEU A 113 -5.29 4.19 10.13
CA LEU A 113 -6.32 5.12 9.66
C LEU A 113 -7.72 4.50 9.66
N ALA A 114 -7.85 3.24 9.26
CA ALA A 114 -9.12 2.52 9.29
C ALA A 114 -9.70 2.40 10.71
N SER A 115 -8.83 2.18 11.70
CA SER A 115 -9.22 2.11 13.12
C SER A 115 -9.64 3.46 13.69
N GLU A 116 -9.03 4.56 13.23
CA GLU A 116 -9.29 5.92 13.73
C GLU A 116 -10.51 6.58 13.04
N LEU A 117 -10.72 6.35 11.74
CA LEU A 117 -11.76 7.02 10.94
C LEU A 117 -13.08 6.25 10.86
N GLY A 118 -13.06 4.94 11.15
CA GLY A 118 -14.15 4.05 10.82
C GLY A 118 -14.22 3.73 9.32
N LEU A 119 -14.88 2.62 8.98
CA LEU A 119 -14.77 1.99 7.66
C LEU A 119 -15.21 2.89 6.49
N GLN A 120 -16.34 3.59 6.63
CA GLN A 120 -16.90 4.41 5.55
C GLN A 120 -15.99 5.61 5.24
N ARG A 121 -15.60 6.36 6.26
CA ARG A 121 -14.75 7.55 6.08
C ARG A 121 -13.33 7.19 5.65
N TYR A 122 -12.80 6.08 6.18
CA TYR A 122 -11.55 5.51 5.68
C TYR A 122 -11.64 5.20 4.17
N ALA A 123 -12.72 4.59 3.72
CA ALA A 123 -12.91 4.28 2.30
C ALA A 123 -12.94 5.56 1.46
N ASP A 124 -13.67 6.60 1.88
CA ASP A 124 -13.73 7.88 1.17
C ASP A 124 -12.33 8.51 1.02
N VAL A 125 -11.57 8.58 2.13
CA VAL A 125 -10.19 9.11 2.13
C VAL A 125 -9.28 8.29 1.23
N MET A 126 -9.29 6.96 1.36
CA MET A 126 -8.37 6.09 0.61
C MET A 126 -8.70 5.99 -0.87
N ILE A 127 -9.98 6.11 -1.25
CA ILE A 127 -10.38 6.17 -2.66
C ILE A 127 -9.80 7.43 -3.32
N ALA A 128 -9.92 8.58 -2.68
CA ALA A 128 -9.34 9.83 -3.17
C ALA A 128 -7.79 9.73 -3.23
N PHE A 129 -7.17 9.23 -2.16
CA PHE A 129 -5.72 9.05 -2.10
C PHE A 129 -5.20 8.13 -3.22
N ALA A 130 -5.82 6.96 -3.41
CA ALA A 130 -5.40 6.00 -4.42
C ALA A 130 -5.55 6.55 -5.85
N ARG A 131 -6.52 7.45 -6.10
CA ARG A 131 -6.62 8.15 -7.38
C ARG A 131 -5.47 9.14 -7.57
N SER A 132 -5.11 9.89 -6.53
CA SER A 132 -3.96 10.79 -6.54
C SER A 132 -2.65 10.05 -6.82
N GLU A 133 -2.44 8.92 -6.15
CA GLU A 133 -1.23 8.09 -6.30
C GLU A 133 -1.11 7.51 -7.72
N ARG A 134 -2.21 7.00 -8.29
CA ARG A 134 -2.21 6.49 -9.67
C ARG A 134 -1.92 7.59 -10.69
N ALA A 135 -2.49 8.78 -10.50
CA ALA A 135 -2.22 9.92 -11.36
C ALA A 135 -0.74 10.35 -11.26
N LEU A 136 -0.17 10.39 -10.05
CA LEU A 136 1.25 10.66 -9.84
C LEU A 136 2.14 9.63 -10.55
N ASN A 137 1.81 8.34 -10.42
CA ASN A 137 2.53 7.26 -11.08
C ASN A 137 2.44 7.37 -12.62
N ARG A 138 1.26 7.73 -13.17
CA ARG A 138 1.14 8.03 -14.61
C ARG A 138 2.03 9.20 -15.03
N GLY A 139 2.07 10.26 -14.24
CA GLY A 139 2.93 11.41 -14.54
C GLY A 139 4.42 11.02 -14.60
N LEU A 140 4.87 10.22 -13.63
CA LEU A 140 6.24 9.69 -13.62
C LEU A 140 6.54 8.79 -14.81
N SER A 141 5.62 7.90 -15.20
CA SER A 141 5.79 7.11 -16.42
C SER A 141 5.87 7.98 -17.67
N ALA A 142 4.99 8.99 -17.79
CA ALA A 142 5.01 9.93 -18.91
C ALA A 142 6.31 10.74 -19.00
N PHE A 143 6.92 11.10 -17.87
CA PHE A 143 8.26 11.72 -17.85
C PHE A 143 9.33 10.79 -18.44
N VAL A 144 9.33 9.52 -18.03
CA VAL A 144 10.29 8.51 -18.54
C VAL A 144 10.10 8.27 -20.04
N ASP A 145 8.85 8.28 -20.50
CA ASP A 145 8.50 8.02 -21.88
C ASP A 145 8.63 9.26 -22.80
N GLY A 146 8.93 10.45 -22.24
CA GLY A 146 9.12 11.68 -23.00
C GLY A 146 7.82 12.36 -23.43
N TYR A 147 6.73 12.20 -22.67
CA TYR A 147 5.42 12.83 -22.91
C TYR A 147 5.14 13.96 -21.90
N PRO A 148 5.72 15.16 -22.08
CA PRO A 148 5.65 16.26 -21.11
C PRO A 148 4.22 16.75 -20.84
N ASP A 149 3.39 16.87 -21.89
CA ASP A 149 1.99 17.33 -21.75
C ASP A 149 1.15 16.36 -20.91
N GLU A 150 1.36 15.06 -21.10
CA GLU A 150 0.70 14.03 -20.33
C GLU A 150 1.19 14.01 -18.87
N ALA A 151 2.49 14.19 -18.66
CA ALA A 151 3.09 14.31 -17.34
C ALA A 151 2.46 15.49 -16.57
N SER A 152 2.43 16.69 -17.15
CA SER A 152 1.81 17.87 -16.52
C SER A 152 0.33 17.68 -16.24
N ARG A 153 -0.42 17.06 -17.17
CA ARG A 153 -1.85 16.76 -16.95
C ARG A 153 -2.04 15.79 -15.78
N ALA A 154 -1.23 14.74 -15.71
CA ALA A 154 -1.29 13.74 -14.66
C ALA A 154 -0.90 14.31 -13.28
N LEU A 155 0.08 15.24 -13.22
CA LEU A 155 0.42 15.96 -11.98
C LEU A 155 -0.76 16.83 -11.48
N ARG A 156 -1.44 17.55 -12.39
CA ARG A 156 -2.66 18.32 -12.05
C ARG A 156 -3.80 17.44 -11.55
N GLU A 157 -4.00 16.28 -12.19
CA GLU A 157 -4.98 15.29 -11.73
C GLU A 157 -4.63 14.75 -10.33
N SER A 158 -3.34 14.44 -10.10
CA SER A 158 -2.85 14.00 -8.80
C SER A 158 -3.08 15.05 -7.71
N LEU A 159 -2.81 16.32 -8.01
CA LEU A 159 -3.05 17.46 -7.11
C LEU A 159 -4.51 17.56 -6.71
N HIS A 160 -5.43 17.50 -7.68
CA HIS A 160 -6.87 17.56 -7.43
C HIS A 160 -7.32 16.48 -6.43
N PHE A 161 -6.91 15.23 -6.64
CA PHE A 161 -7.28 14.13 -5.75
C PHE A 161 -6.57 14.21 -4.38
N LEU A 162 -5.37 14.77 -4.31
CA LEU A 162 -4.67 14.98 -3.04
C LEU A 162 -5.34 16.06 -2.18
N GLN A 163 -5.82 17.13 -2.82
CA GLN A 163 -6.64 18.17 -2.17
C GLN A 163 -7.97 17.59 -1.65
N GLN A 164 -8.61 16.69 -2.40
CA GLN A 164 -9.78 15.96 -1.91
C GLN A 164 -9.45 15.07 -0.72
N THR A 165 -8.31 14.37 -0.75
CA THR A 165 -7.85 13.51 0.35
C THR A 165 -7.66 14.32 1.64
N THR A 166 -6.98 15.46 1.56
CA THR A 166 -6.74 16.35 2.70
C THR A 166 -8.06 16.95 3.23
N ALA A 167 -8.97 17.37 2.35
CA ALA A 167 -10.29 17.87 2.75
C ALA A 167 -11.11 16.81 3.51
N LEU A 168 -11.14 15.56 3.03
CA LEU A 168 -11.85 14.45 3.68
C LEU A 168 -11.24 14.10 5.05
N LEU A 169 -9.93 14.18 5.18
CA LEU A 169 -9.22 14.02 6.46
C LEU A 169 -9.54 15.15 7.45
N ALA A 170 -9.68 16.38 6.96
CA ALA A 170 -9.94 17.58 7.76
C ALA A 170 -11.40 17.77 8.19
N ALA A 171 -12.37 17.17 7.50
CA ALA A 171 -13.82 17.39 7.70
C ALA A 171 -14.41 16.99 9.09
N GLU A 172 -13.60 16.73 10.11
CA GLU A 172 -14.04 16.62 11.52
C GLU A 172 -12.90 17.09 12.46
N SER A 173 -12.75 18.42 12.58
CA SER A 173 -12.44 19.06 13.85
C SER A 173 -13.71 19.69 14.39
#